data_AF-A0A0N4Y4W8-F1
#
_entry.id   AF-A0A0N4Y4W8-F1
#
_cell.length_a   1.000
_cell.length_b   1.000
_cell.length_c   1.000
_cell.angle_alpha   90.00
_cell.angle_beta   90.00
_cell.angle_gamma   90.00
#
_symmetry.space_group_name_H-M   'P 1'
#
loop_
_entity.id
_entity.type
_entity.pdbx_description
1 polymer ?
#
loop_
_entity_poly.entity_id
_entity_poly.type
_entity_poly.pdbx_seq_one_letter_code
_entity_poly.pdbx_strand_id
1 'polypeptide(L)'
;MDVEEEDVEMSEEMVAFFRKTIEHRKQRDAARAEREQRFVKERGEEAAHWIQLDDDEYILADKIGVYGVEKRTFDAPDEEAKTKKRREDAQRMYGSSAERILAMETLIDMRFEQEYANKRPPLWPNIPLKL
;
A
#
# COMPACT_ATOMS: atom_id res chain seq x y z
N MET A 1 43.55 -14.29 -12.82
CA MET A 1 42.97 -15.05 -11.69
C MET A 1 41.66 -15.57 -12.23
N ASP A 2 41.78 -16.65 -12.98
CA ASP A 2 40.71 -17.27 -13.74
C ASP A 2 39.78 -17.99 -12.76
N VAL A 3 38.51 -17.63 -12.79
CA VAL A 3 37.46 -18.31 -12.02
C VAL A 3 37.14 -19.57 -12.81
N GLU A 4 37.70 -20.70 -12.38
CA GLU A 4 37.31 -22.01 -12.89
C GLU A 4 35.82 -22.20 -12.60
N GLU A 5 35.01 -22.26 -13.66
CA GLU A 5 33.66 -22.79 -13.62
C GLU A 5 33.79 -24.27 -13.23
N GLU A 6 33.71 -24.55 -11.93
CA GLU A 6 33.42 -25.91 -11.45
C GLU A 6 32.05 -26.30 -12.00
N ASP A 7 32.05 -26.96 -13.15
CA ASP A 7 30.95 -27.79 -13.63
C ASP A 7 30.72 -28.90 -12.60
N VAL A 8 30.02 -28.56 -11.51
CA VAL A 8 29.49 -29.55 -10.58
C VAL A 8 28.55 -30.41 -11.41
N GLU A 9 28.96 -31.65 -11.71
CA GLU A 9 28.11 -32.66 -12.35
C GLU A 9 26.85 -32.80 -11.50
N MET A 10 25.82 -32.03 -11.85
CA MET A 10 24.55 -32.04 -11.16
C MET A 10 23.99 -33.45 -11.33
N SER A 11 23.88 -34.17 -10.22
CA SER A 11 23.20 -35.46 -10.18
C SER A 11 21.92 -35.39 -10.99
N GLU A 12 21.60 -36.45 -11.72
CA GLU A 12 20.43 -36.52 -12.60
C GLU A 12 19.13 -36.14 -11.86
N GLU A 13 19.06 -36.46 -10.56
CA GLU A 13 17.97 -36.09 -9.67
C GLU A 13 17.90 -34.57 -9.40
N MET A 14 19.05 -33.91 -9.27
CA MET A 14 19.15 -32.46 -9.06
C MET A 14 18.77 -31.69 -10.33
N VAL A 15 19.17 -32.18 -11.51
CA VAL A 15 18.74 -31.60 -12.80
C VAL A 15 17.23 -31.74 -12.99
N ALA A 16 16.66 -32.90 -12.65
CA ALA A 16 15.21 -33.12 -12.69
C ALA A 16 14.47 -32.18 -11.72
N PHE A 17 14.99 -31.98 -10.52
CA PHE A 17 14.44 -31.05 -9.54
C PHE A 17 14.45 -29.59 -10.04
N PHE A 18 15.55 -29.13 -10.63
CA PHE A 18 15.64 -27.78 -11.18
C PHE A 18 14.70 -27.57 -12.37
N ARG A 19 14.61 -28.54 -13.30
CA ARG A 19 13.64 -28.49 -14.42
C ARG A 19 12.22 -28.32 -13.91
N LYS A 20 11.82 -29.14 -12.93
CA LYS A 20 10.48 -29.08 -12.32
C LYS A 20 10.24 -27.76 -11.58
N THR A 21 11.24 -27.24 -10.89
CA THR A 21 11.16 -25.95 -10.18
C THR A 21 10.99 -24.79 -11.17
N ILE A 22 11.72 -24.81 -12.29
CA ILE A 22 11.60 -23.80 -13.36
C ILE A 22 10.20 -23.86 -14.00
N GLU A 23 9.68 -25.06 -14.27
CA GLU A 23 8.32 -25.24 -14.79
C GLU A 23 7.26 -24.71 -13.83
N HIS A 24 7.34 -25.03 -12.54
CA HIS A 24 6.39 -24.53 -11.54
C HIS A 24 6.46 -23.00 -11.40
N ARG A 25 7.66 -22.39 -11.47
CA ARG A 25 7.82 -20.93 -11.49
C ARG A 25 7.14 -20.32 -12.71
N LYS A 26 7.41 -20.86 -13.91
CA LYS A 26 6.77 -20.43 -15.16
C LYS A 26 5.24 -20.55 -15.12
N GLN A 27 4.71 -21.66 -14.60
CA GLN A 27 3.27 -21.88 -14.46
C GLN A 27 2.63 -20.88 -13.51
N ARG A 28 3.26 -20.62 -12.35
CA ARG A 28 2.77 -19.66 -11.36
C ARG A 28 2.81 -18.23 -11.91
N ASP A 29 3.87 -17.86 -12.61
CA ASP A 29 4.03 -16.52 -13.18
C ASP A 29 3.03 -16.31 -14.35
N ALA A 30 2.82 -17.33 -15.19
CA ALA A 30 1.79 -17.30 -16.23
C ALA A 30 0.37 -17.22 -15.65
N ALA A 31 0.06 -17.99 -14.60
CA ALA A 31 -1.23 -17.94 -13.93
C ALA A 31 -1.49 -16.57 -13.26
N ARG A 32 -0.45 -15.91 -12.74
CA ARG A 32 -0.53 -14.54 -12.22
C ARG A 32 -0.84 -13.55 -13.34
N ALA A 33 -0.13 -13.62 -14.46
CA ALA A 33 -0.35 -12.75 -15.61
C ALA A 33 -1.74 -12.93 -16.24
N GLU A 34 -2.25 -14.17 -16.32
CA GLU A 34 -3.61 -14.44 -16.80
C GLU A 34 -4.68 -13.89 -15.87
N ARG A 35 -4.48 -14.01 -14.54
CA ARG A 35 -5.38 -13.40 -13.55
C ARG A 35 -5.39 -11.90 -13.66
N GLU A 36 -4.23 -11.25 -13.72
CA GLU A 36 -4.12 -9.79 -13.91
C GLU A 36 -4.86 -9.33 -15.18
N GLN A 37 -4.73 -10.06 -16.29
CA GLN A 37 -5.47 -9.75 -17.53
C GLN A 37 -6.98 -9.94 -17.41
N ARG A 38 -7.45 -10.91 -16.62
CA ARG A 38 -8.89 -11.08 -16.32
C ARG A 38 -9.40 -9.96 -15.42
N PHE A 39 -8.67 -9.63 -14.35
CA PHE A 39 -8.97 -8.52 -13.45
C PHE A 39 -9.09 -7.20 -14.19
N VAL A 40 -8.17 -6.89 -15.12
CA VAL A 40 -8.23 -5.67 -15.94
C VAL A 40 -9.47 -5.63 -16.84
N LYS A 41 -9.95 -6.77 -17.33
CA LYS A 41 -11.18 -6.85 -18.15
C LYS A 41 -12.45 -6.69 -17.31
N GLU A 42 -12.53 -7.35 -16.15
CA GLU A 42 -13.68 -7.30 -15.24
C GLU A 42 -13.82 -5.92 -14.56
N ARG A 43 -12.71 -5.29 -14.18
CA ARG A 43 -12.68 -3.95 -13.57
C ARG A 43 -13.10 -2.82 -14.52
N GLY A 44 -13.06 -3.06 -15.84
CA GLY A 44 -13.62 -2.15 -16.84
C GLY A 44 -15.15 -2.03 -16.77
N GLU A 45 -15.82 -3.00 -16.14
CA GLU A 45 -17.29 -3.08 -16.06
C GLU A 45 -17.81 -2.77 -14.63
N GLU A 46 -17.04 -3.08 -13.57
CA GLU A 46 -17.42 -2.87 -12.16
C GLU A 46 -16.63 -1.74 -11.46
N ALA A 47 -16.43 -0.61 -12.14
CA ALA A 47 -15.66 0.53 -11.64
C ALA A 47 -16.38 1.38 -10.57
N ALA A 48 -16.95 0.75 -9.54
CA ALA A 48 -17.64 1.45 -8.44
C ALA A 48 -17.34 0.89 -7.04
N HIS A 49 -16.26 0.14 -6.84
CA HIS A 49 -15.79 -0.10 -5.47
C HIS A 49 -15.06 1.15 -4.95
N TRP A 50 -15.51 1.69 -3.81
CA TRP A 50 -14.97 2.91 -3.18
C TRP A 50 -13.50 2.75 -2.77
N ILE A 51 -12.97 1.52 -2.77
CA ILE A 51 -11.54 1.23 -2.63
C ILE A 51 -11.02 0.49 -3.86
N GLN A 52 -10.05 1.07 -4.55
CA GLN A 52 -9.36 0.42 -5.66
C GLN A 52 -8.15 -0.36 -5.13
N LEU A 53 -8.38 -1.60 -4.69
CA LEU A 53 -7.29 -2.55 -4.39
C LEU A 53 -7.13 -3.56 -5.51
N ASP A 54 -5.96 -4.15 -5.59
CA ASP A 54 -5.79 -5.42 -6.29
C ASP A 54 -6.12 -6.52 -5.26
N ASP A 55 -6.99 -7.47 -5.60
CA ASP A 55 -7.55 -8.48 -4.68
C ASP A 55 -6.52 -9.27 -3.86
N ASP A 56 -5.24 -9.25 -4.22
CA ASP A 56 -4.16 -9.99 -3.55
C ASP A 56 -3.28 -9.12 -2.62
N GLU A 57 -3.54 -7.81 -2.50
CA GLU A 57 -2.77 -6.90 -1.63
C GLU A 57 -3.33 -6.89 -0.20
N TYR A 58 -2.54 -7.36 0.78
CA TYR A 58 -2.87 -7.25 2.19
C TYR A 58 -2.61 -5.83 2.69
N ILE A 59 -3.65 -5.16 3.22
CA ILE A 59 -3.55 -3.80 3.73
C ILE A 59 -3.87 -3.79 5.22
N LEU A 60 -2.99 -3.16 6.01
CA LEU A 60 -3.22 -2.96 7.43
C LEU A 60 -4.51 -2.14 7.66
N ALA A 61 -5.35 -2.57 8.60
CA ALA A 61 -6.60 -1.89 8.91
C ALA A 61 -6.42 -0.39 9.24
N ASP A 62 -5.32 -0.03 9.90
CA ASP A 62 -4.95 1.36 10.22
C ASP A 62 -4.64 2.22 8.98
N LYS A 63 -4.37 1.60 7.83
CA LYS A 63 -4.09 2.30 6.56
C LYS A 63 -5.34 2.56 5.71
N ILE A 64 -6.50 2.14 6.20
CA ILE A 64 -7.79 2.43 5.57
C ILE A 64 -8.39 3.64 6.28
N GLY A 65 -8.27 4.81 5.66
CA GLY A 65 -8.84 6.05 6.16
C GLY A 65 -10.15 6.42 5.48
N VAL A 66 -10.79 7.48 5.98
CA VAL A 66 -12.00 8.09 5.37
C VAL A 66 -11.75 8.55 3.93
N TYR A 67 -10.52 8.92 3.61
CA TYR A 67 -10.10 9.39 2.28
C TYR A 67 -9.56 8.25 1.38
N GLY A 68 -9.69 7.00 1.82
CA GLY A 68 -9.21 5.81 1.11
C GLY A 68 -7.96 5.19 1.73
N VAL A 69 -7.31 4.33 0.96
CA VAL A 69 -6.13 3.57 1.38
C VAL A 69 -4.86 4.40 1.22
N GLU A 70 -4.12 4.57 2.30
CA GLU A 70 -2.81 5.23 2.28
C GLU A 70 -1.72 4.24 1.86
N LYS A 71 -1.14 4.41 0.67
CA LYS A 71 -0.01 3.61 0.19
C LYS A 71 1.31 4.19 0.71
N ARG A 72 2.18 3.33 1.25
CA ARG A 72 3.53 3.73 1.68
C ARG A 72 4.42 3.90 0.46
N THR A 73 5.00 5.09 0.31
CA THR A 73 6.05 5.38 -0.68
C THR A 73 7.41 5.47 0.01
N PHE A 74 8.47 5.09 -0.69
CA PHE A 74 9.85 5.27 -0.22
C PHE A 74 10.42 6.66 -0.53
N ASP A 75 9.72 7.45 -1.33
CA ASP A 75 10.10 8.82 -1.66
C ASP A 75 10.01 9.72 -0.43
N ALA A 76 10.98 10.64 -0.31
CA ALA A 76 10.96 11.65 0.75
C ALA A 76 9.70 12.51 0.62
N PRO A 77 8.91 12.66 1.68
CA PRO A 77 7.67 13.42 1.60
C PRO A 77 7.97 14.93 1.45
N ASP A 78 7.37 15.54 0.44
CA ASP A 78 7.39 17.00 0.27
C ASP A 78 6.35 17.66 1.19
N GLU A 79 6.77 17.95 2.42
CA GLU A 79 5.91 18.54 3.45
C GLU A 79 5.48 19.99 3.11
N GLU A 80 6.30 20.75 2.38
CA GLU A 80 5.97 22.11 1.97
C GLU A 80 4.84 22.11 0.95
N ALA A 81 4.95 21.28 -0.10
CA ALA A 81 3.89 21.14 -1.09
C ALA A 81 2.59 20.63 -0.49
N LYS A 82 2.64 19.67 0.44
CA LYS A 82 1.45 19.20 1.17
C LYS A 82 0.80 20.31 1.98
N THR A 83 1.59 21.07 2.73
CA THR A 83 1.09 22.17 3.57
C THR A 83 0.44 23.26 2.72
N LYS A 84 1.06 23.59 1.58
CA LYS A 84 0.51 24.56 0.63
C LYS A 84 -0.81 24.08 0.03
N LYS A 85 -0.86 22.85 -0.48
CA LYS A 85 -2.09 22.24 -1.00
C LYS A 85 -3.22 22.24 0.03
N ARG A 86 -2.92 21.84 1.27
CA ARG A 86 -3.89 21.84 2.37
C ARG A 86 -4.46 23.25 2.62
N ARG A 87 -3.63 24.30 2.61
CA ARG A 87 -4.10 25.69 2.76
C ARG A 87 -4.94 26.14 1.57
N GLU A 88 -4.52 25.83 0.34
CA GLU A 88 -5.27 26.16 -0.88
C GLU A 88 -6.65 25.46 -0.89
N ASP A 89 -6.70 24.18 -0.51
CA ASP A 89 -7.94 23.43 -0.39
C ASP A 89 -8.85 23.97 0.71
N ALA A 90 -8.29 24.32 1.88
CA ALA A 90 -9.05 24.97 2.95
C ALA A 90 -9.61 26.33 2.50
N GLN A 91 -8.82 27.13 1.77
CA GLN A 91 -9.26 28.41 1.21
C GLN A 91 -10.40 28.20 0.19
N ARG A 92 -10.30 27.16 -0.64
CA ARG A 92 -11.33 26.78 -1.62
C ARG A 92 -12.63 26.33 -0.98
N MET A 93 -12.56 25.55 0.11
CA MET A 93 -13.74 24.99 0.78
C MET A 93 -14.39 25.98 1.77
N TYR A 94 -13.59 26.72 2.52
CA TYR A 94 -14.05 27.51 3.67
C TYR A 94 -13.90 29.03 3.48
N GLY A 95 -13.26 29.48 2.39
CA GLY A 95 -13.15 30.90 2.04
C GLY A 95 -12.48 31.72 3.14
N SER A 96 -13.13 32.81 3.55
CA SER A 96 -12.61 33.72 4.59
C SER A 96 -12.47 33.07 5.97
N SER A 97 -13.17 31.96 6.23
CA SER A 97 -13.09 31.24 7.50
C SER A 97 -12.00 30.16 7.52
N ALA A 98 -11.25 29.98 6.43
CA ALA A 98 -10.26 28.90 6.29
C ALA A 98 -9.21 28.89 7.41
N GLU A 99 -8.63 30.05 7.74
CA GLU A 99 -7.62 30.14 8.80
C GLU A 99 -8.19 29.75 10.17
N ARG A 100 -9.43 30.17 10.47
CA ARG A 100 -10.10 29.83 11.73
C ARG A 100 -10.38 28.34 11.84
N ILE A 101 -10.89 27.73 10.77
CA ILE A 101 -11.19 26.28 10.75
C ILE A 101 -9.89 25.48 10.88
N LEU A 102 -8.84 25.83 10.14
CA LEU A 102 -7.54 25.17 10.24
C LEU A 102 -6.94 25.29 11.65
N ALA A 103 -7.08 26.45 12.30
CA ALA A 103 -6.67 26.63 13.69
C ALA A 103 -7.48 25.75 14.65
N MET A 104 -8.79 25.59 14.42
CA MET A 104 -9.61 24.70 15.24
C MET A 104 -9.26 23.23 15.04
N GLU A 105 -9.02 22.78 13.81
CA GLU A 105 -8.56 21.43 13.50
C GLU A 105 -7.24 21.10 14.21
N THR A 106 -6.25 21.99 14.10
CA THR A 106 -4.96 21.80 14.78
C THR A 106 -5.10 21.74 16.31
N LEU A 107 -6.00 22.52 16.91
CA LEU A 107 -6.28 22.43 18.34
C LEU A 107 -6.94 21.10 18.74
N ILE A 108 -7.80 20.55 17.89
CA ILE A 108 -8.43 19.24 18.13
C ILE A 108 -7.35 18.15 18.06
N ASP A 109 -6.50 18.17 17.04
CA ASP A 109 -5.40 17.21 16.87
C ASP A 109 -4.46 17.23 18.08
N MET A 110 -4.03 18.43 18.51
CA MET A 110 -3.16 18.59 19.68
C MET A 110 -3.79 18.00 20.95
N ARG A 111 -5.09 18.26 21.18
CA ARG A 111 -5.79 17.71 22.35
C ARG A 111 -5.92 16.20 22.27
N PHE A 112 -6.22 15.67 21.08
CA PHE A 112 -6.31 14.24 20.85
C PHE A 112 -4.96 13.57 21.15
N GLU A 113 -3.86 14.09 20.63
CA GLU A 113 -2.52 13.56 20.87
C GLU A 113 -2.14 13.57 22.36
N GLN A 114 -2.48 14.63 23.08
CA GLN A 114 -2.27 14.71 24.53
C GLN A 114 -3.05 13.62 25.27
N GLU A 115 -4.35 13.48 25.00
CA GLU A 115 -5.19 12.47 25.64
C GLU A 115 -4.77 11.05 25.28
N TYR A 116 -4.39 10.81 24.01
CA TYR A 116 -3.87 9.54 23.54
C TYR A 116 -2.56 9.17 24.23
N ALA A 117 -1.63 10.12 24.35
CA ALA A 117 -0.36 9.93 25.05
C ALA A 117 -0.54 9.65 26.55
N ASN A 118 -1.53 10.30 27.18
CA ASN A 118 -1.86 10.12 28.60
C ASN A 118 -2.50 8.76 28.87
N LYS A 119 -3.50 8.37 28.07
CA LYS A 119 -4.30 7.16 28.31
C LYS A 119 -3.67 5.91 27.73
N ARG A 120 -2.83 6.04 26.69
CA ARG A 120 -2.24 4.95 25.89
C ARG A 120 -3.22 3.78 25.72
N PRO A 121 -4.41 4.04 25.18
CA PRO A 121 -5.44 3.01 25.10
C PRO A 121 -4.88 1.84 24.29
N PRO A 122 -5.15 0.59 24.69
CA PRO A 122 -4.75 -0.56 23.90
C PRO A 122 -5.43 -0.47 22.54
N LEU A 123 -4.64 -0.26 21.49
CA LEU A 123 -5.14 -0.32 20.12
C LEU A 123 -5.56 -1.75 19.83
N TRP A 124 -6.71 -1.90 19.15
CA TRP A 124 -7.10 -3.20 18.60
C TRP A 124 -5.98 -3.71 17.69
N PRO A 125 -5.75 -5.04 17.65
CA PRO A 125 -4.71 -5.59 16.79
C PRO A 125 -4.96 -5.14 15.35
N ASN A 126 -3.98 -4.45 14.79
CA ASN A 126 -3.99 -4.02 13.41
C ASN A 126 -3.67 -5.23 12.52
N ILE A 127 -4.72 -5.98 12.18
CA ILE A 127 -4.62 -7.19 11.36
C ILE A 127 -4.65 -6.76 9.89
N PRO A 128 -3.75 -7.29 9.04
CA PRO A 128 -3.85 -7.07 7.61
C PRO A 128 -5.15 -7.65 7.07
N LEU A 129 -5.95 -6.80 6.43
CA LEU A 129 -7.17 -7.19 5.74
C LEU A 129 -6.84 -7.52 4.28
N LYS A 130 -7.50 -8.56 3.77
CA LYS A 130 -7.60 -8.84 2.33
C LYS A 130 -8.93 -8.26 1.88
N LEU A 131 -8.89 -7.14 1.16
CA LEU A 131 -10.06 -6.36 0.74
C LEU A 131 -10.32 -6.53 -0.75
#